data_AF-A0A2U9NZW1-F1
#
_entry.id   AF-A0A2U9NZW1-F1
#
_cell.length_a   1.000
_cell.length_b   1.000
_cell.length_c   1.000
_cell.angle_alpha   90.00
_cell.angle_beta   90.00
_cell.angle_gamma   90.00
#
_symmetry.space_group_name_H-M   'P 1'
#
loop_
_entity.id
_entity.type
_entity.pdbx_description
1 polymer ?
#
loop_
_entity_poly.entity_id
_entity_poly.type
_entity_poly.pdbx_seq_one_letter_code
_entity_poly.pdbx_strand_id
1 'polypeptide(L)'
;MLKYVVCAGSQAEAQAWARLHGIPQRQCVYASSVRRIEGLRDFAVVRLRGFFGRPNRDEIEACLRRNELKRHSPLVDIQGDGG
;
A
#
# COMPACT_ATOMS: atom_id res chain seq x y z
N MET A 1 -14.45 -2.50 -3.01
CA MET A 1 -14.15 -1.52 -1.94
C MET A 1 -12.64 -1.49 -1.80
N LEU A 2 -12.04 -0.37 -2.19
CA LEU A 2 -10.58 -0.21 -2.24
C LEU A 2 -9.97 -0.33 -0.84
N LYS A 3 -8.94 -1.16 -0.71
CA LYS A 3 -8.11 -1.28 0.50
C LYS A 3 -6.82 -0.48 0.31
N TYR A 4 -6.30 0.11 1.37
CA TYR A 4 -5.00 0.80 1.34
C TYR A 4 -4.00 -0.09 2.05
N VAL A 5 -3.07 -0.67 1.30
CA VAL A 5 -1.98 -1.44 1.86
C VAL A 5 -0.86 -0.48 2.21
N VAL A 6 -0.71 -0.21 3.51
CA VAL A 6 0.28 0.74 4.02
C VAL A 6 1.50 -0.03 4.50
N CYS A 7 2.57 0.11 3.74
CA CYS A 7 3.90 -0.39 4.01
C CYS A 7 4.63 0.63 4.89
N ALA A 8 4.76 0.32 6.18
CA ALA A 8 5.31 1.21 7.20
C ALA A 8 6.28 0.46 8.11
N GLY A 9 7.09 1.16 8.90
CA GLY A 9 7.98 0.53 9.87
C GLY A 9 7.23 -0.18 11.00
N SER A 10 6.07 0.37 11.38
CA SER A 10 5.23 -0.09 12.48
C SER A 10 3.74 0.08 12.15
N GLN A 11 2.87 -0.69 12.80
CA GLN A 11 1.42 -0.53 12.67
C GLN A 11 0.95 0.86 13.11
N ALA A 12 1.57 1.43 14.14
CA ALA A 12 1.26 2.78 14.60
C ALA A 12 1.51 3.84 13.51
N GLU A 13 2.60 3.71 12.75
CA GLU A 13 2.94 4.60 11.64
C GLU A 13 1.90 4.50 10.51
N ALA A 14 1.49 3.27 10.17
CA ALA A 14 0.42 3.03 9.19
C ALA A 14 -0.93 3.62 9.64
N GLN A 15 -1.26 3.52 10.93
CA GLN A 15 -2.50 4.07 11.49
C GLN A 15 -2.46 5.60 11.57
N ALA A 16 -1.32 6.19 11.90
CA ALA A 16 -1.13 7.63 11.92
C ALA A 16 -1.32 8.22 10.52
N TRP A 17 -0.73 7.60 9.50
CA TRP A 17 -0.95 7.97 8.10
C TRP A 17 -2.43 7.89 7.72
N ALA A 18 -3.10 6.77 8.03
CA ALA A 18 -4.53 6.61 7.72
C ALA A 18 -5.40 7.69 8.39
N ARG A 19 -5.11 8.06 9.65
CA ARG A 19 -5.81 9.14 10.36
C ARG A 19 -5.57 10.50 9.71
N LEU A 20 -4.33 10.81 9.34
CA LEU A 20 -3.95 12.07 8.70
C LEU A 20 -4.67 12.28 7.35
N HIS A 21 -4.94 11.20 6.62
CA HIS A 21 -5.62 11.22 5.33
C HIS A 21 -7.12 10.92 5.40
N GLY A 22 -7.72 10.82 6.60
CA GLY A 22 -9.15 10.53 6.75
C GLY A 22 -9.57 9.12 6.29
N ILE A 23 -8.63 8.18 6.18
CA ILE A 23 -8.87 6.81 5.74
C ILE A 23 -9.42 5.98 6.92
N PRO A 24 -10.59 5.32 6.78
CA PRO A 24 -11.12 4.43 7.80
C PRO A 24 -10.15 3.27 8.11
N GLN A 25 -9.96 2.94 9.39
CA GLN A 25 -9.09 1.84 9.82
C GLN A 25 -9.44 0.50 9.15
N ARG A 26 -10.73 0.22 8.91
CA ARG A 26 -11.21 -0.96 8.17
C ARG A 26 -10.75 -1.05 6.71
N GLN A 27 -10.35 0.08 6.13
CA GLN A 27 -9.78 0.18 4.78
C GLN A 27 -8.25 0.16 4.79
N CYS A 28 -7.61 0.45 5.92
CA CYS A 28 -6.16 0.45 6.07
C CYS A 28 -5.66 -0.96 6.46
N VAL A 29 -4.82 -1.54 5.59
CA VAL A 29 -4.15 -2.82 5.84
C VAL A 29 -2.68 -2.53 6.06
N TYR A 30 -2.21 -2.74 7.29
CA TYR A 30 -0.78 -2.69 7.58
C TYR A 30 -0.09 -3.91 6.97
N ALA A 31 0.85 -3.67 6.05
CA ALA A 31 1.63 -4.71 5.40
C ALA A 31 2.74 -5.22 6.33
N SER A 32 2.39 -6.02 7.34
CA SER A 32 3.39 -6.64 8.22
C SER A 32 3.90 -7.99 7.72
N SER A 33 3.10 -8.68 6.89
CA SER A 33 3.31 -10.05 6.43
C SER A 33 2.54 -10.29 5.13
N VAL A 34 3.08 -11.11 4.24
CA VAL A 34 2.48 -11.44 2.94
C VAL A 34 1.08 -12.05 3.07
N ARG A 35 0.83 -12.89 4.09
CA ARG A 35 -0.48 -13.51 4.34
C ARG A 35 -1.65 -12.54 4.49
N ARG A 36 -1.40 -11.29 4.93
CA ARG A 36 -2.45 -10.26 5.05
C ARG A 36 -2.77 -9.60 3.72
N ILE A 37 -1.85 -9.68 2.76
CA ILE A 37 -1.97 -9.12 1.42
C ILE A 37 -2.56 -10.18 0.48
N GLU A 38 -2.19 -11.45 0.68
CA GLU A 38 -2.78 -12.59 -0.01
C GLU A 38 -4.30 -12.63 0.23
N GLY A 39 -5.07 -12.51 -0.86
CA GLY A 39 -6.54 -12.46 -0.82
C GLY A 39 -7.13 -11.05 -0.96
N LEU A 40 -6.31 -10.00 -0.94
CA LEU A 40 -6.74 -8.67 -1.36
C LEU A 40 -6.86 -8.63 -2.88
N ARG A 41 -8.02 -8.21 -3.38
CA ARG A 41 -8.31 -8.10 -4.82
C ARG A 41 -8.29 -6.67 -5.36
N ASP A 42 -8.45 -5.67 -4.50
CA ASP A 42 -8.55 -4.27 -4.95
C ASP A 42 -7.88 -3.40 -3.88
N PHE A 43 -6.63 -3.01 -4.13
CA PHE A 43 -5.87 -2.22 -3.18
C PHE A 43 -4.94 -1.19 -3.82
N ALA A 44 -4.69 -0.10 -3.11
CA ALA A 44 -3.67 0.89 -3.38
C ALA A 44 -2.49 0.69 -2.42
N VAL A 45 -1.26 0.78 -2.93
CA VAL A 45 -0.04 0.62 -2.13
C VAL A 45 0.49 1.97 -1.70
N VAL A 46 0.81 2.10 -0.41
CA VAL A 46 1.42 3.29 0.17
C VAL A 46 2.72 2.88 0.86
N ARG A 47 3.85 3.44 0.43
CA ARG A 47 5.17 3.15 1.01
C ARG A 47 5.65 4.33 1.86
N LEU A 48 5.76 4.11 3.16
CA LEU A 48 6.32 5.08 4.11
C LEU A 48 7.82 4.83 4.34
N ARG A 49 8.53 5.83 4.89
CA ARG A 49 10.00 5.72 5.12
C ARG A 49 10.38 4.49 5.93
N GLY A 50 9.60 4.11 6.94
CA GLY A 50 9.87 2.95 7.78
C GLY A 50 9.84 1.61 7.05
N PHE A 51 9.24 1.54 5.85
CA PHE A 51 9.20 0.31 5.05
C PHE A 51 10.58 -0.17 4.60
N PHE A 52 11.45 0.76 4.21
CA PHE A 52 12.77 0.43 3.65
C PHE A 52 13.72 -0.19 4.67
N GLY A 53 13.46 0.00 5.97
CA GLY A 53 14.22 -0.58 7.06
C GLY A 53 13.79 -2.00 7.45
N ARG A 54 12.79 -2.60 6.78
CA ARG A 54 12.27 -3.91 7.17
C ARG A 54 13.04 -5.06 6.52
N PRO A 55 13.30 -6.15 7.25
CA PRO A 55 14.01 -7.31 6.70
C PRO A 55 13.21 -8.05 5.62
N ASN A 56 11.88 -8.13 5.76
CA ASN A 56 11.01 -8.83 4.80
C ASN A 56 10.43 -7.90 3.71
N ARG A 57 11.04 -6.74 3.46
CA ARG A 57 10.51 -5.77 2.49
C ARG A 57 10.38 -6.37 1.08
N ASP A 58 11.38 -7.13 0.65
CA ASP A 58 11.44 -7.72 -0.69
C ASP A 58 10.32 -8.76 -0.90
N GLU A 59 10.02 -9.57 0.12
CA GLU A 59 8.90 -10.51 0.09
C GLU A 59 7.55 -9.79 0.00
N ILE A 60 7.39 -8.72 0.76
CA ILE A 60 6.18 -7.88 0.73
C ILE A 60 6.03 -7.23 -0.65
N GLU A 61 7.10 -6.66 -1.21
CA GLU A 61 7.08 -6.08 -2.55
C GLU A 61 6.75 -7.10 -3.63
N ALA A 62 7.35 -8.30 -3.57
CA ALA A 62 7.04 -9.38 -4.50
C ALA A 62 5.56 -9.79 -4.41
N CYS A 63 5.01 -9.88 -3.19
CA CYS A 63 3.59 -10.18 -2.97
C CYS A 63 2.70 -9.08 -3.55
N LEU A 64 3.02 -7.80 -3.32
CA LEU A 64 2.26 -6.67 -3.86
C LEU A 64 2.29 -6.64 -5.38
N ARG A 65 3.46 -6.81 -6.01
CA ARG A 65 3.59 -6.87 -7.48
C ARG A 65 2.81 -8.03 -8.10
N ARG A 66 2.74 -9.17 -7.41
CA ARG A 66 1.96 -10.34 -7.86
C ARG A 66 0.46 -10.14 -7.71
N ASN A 67 0.02 -9.39 -6.69
CA ASN A 67 -1.39 -9.15 -6.39
C ASN A 67 -1.89 -7.80 -6.93
N GLU A 68 -1.03 -6.96 -7.47
CA GLU A 68 -1.40 -5.75 -8.23
C GLU A 68 -2.19 -6.20 -9.46
N LEU A 69 -3.51 -6.22 -9.30
CA LEU A 69 -4.46 -6.35 -10.40
C LEU A 69 -4.32 -5.12 -11.29
N LYS A 70 -3.44 -5.18 -12.30
CA LYS A 70 -3.43 -4.42 -13.57
C LYS A 70 -4.27 -3.12 -13.60
N ARG A 71 -4.08 -2.23 -12.64
CA ARG A 71 -4.68 -0.90 -12.64
C ARG A 71 -3.62 0.04 -12.11
N HIS A 72 -3.02 0.73 -13.08
CA HIS A 72 -2.18 1.89 -12.83
C HIS A 72 -2.82 2.75 -11.74
N SER A 73 -2.01 3.13 -10.76
CA SER A 73 -2.37 4.13 -9.78
C SER A 73 -2.99 5.34 -10.49
N PRO A 74 -4.14 5.89 -10.06
CA PRO A 74 -4.74 7.09 -10.64
C PRO A 74 -3.87 8.35 -10.46
N LEU A 75 -2.70 8.22 -9.83
CA LEU A 75 -1.71 9.30 -9.67
C LEU A 75 -0.68 9.36 -10.81
N VAL A 76 -0.74 8.48 -11.82
CA VAL A 76 0.20 8.45 -12.96
C VAL A 76 -0.39 9.09 -14.22
N ASP A 77 -1.62 9.62 -14.19
CA ASP A 77 -2.29 10.20 -15.37
C ASP A 77 -2.19 11.73 -15.46
N ILE A 78 -1.44 12.39 -14.58
CA ILE A 78 -1.29 13.87 -14.59
C ILE A 78 0.02 14.31 -15.28
N GLN A 79 0.57 13.51 -16.19
CA GLN A 79 1.68 13.98 -17.03
C GLN A 79 1.45 13.60 -18.50
N GLY A 80 0.63 14.43 -19.15
CA GLY A 80 1.01 15.02 -20.44
C GLY A 80 0.58 14.27 -21.68
N ASP A 81 -0.71 14.31 -21.99
CA ASP A 81 -1.16 14.55 -23.37
C ASP A 81 -1.10 16.08 -23.59
N GLY A 82 -0.27 16.54 -24.53
CA GLY A 82 -0.23 17.95 -24.92
C GLY A 82 1.08 18.41 -25.55
N GLY A 83 1.16 18.30 -26.89
CA GLY A 83 2.10 19.08 -27.72
C GLY A 83 2.85 18.28 -28.76
#